data_AF-A0A2E8KSV8-F1
#
_entry.id   AF-A0A2E8KSV8-F1
#
_cell.length_a   1.000
_cell.length_b   1.000
_cell.length_c   1.000
_cell.angle_alpha   90.00
_cell.angle_beta   90.00
_cell.angle_gamma   90.00
#
_symmetry.space_group_name_H-M   'P 1'
#
loop_
_entity.id
_entity.type
_entity.pdbx_description
1 polymer ?
#
loop_
_entity_poly.entity_id
_entity_poly.type
_entity_poly.pdbx_seq_one_letter_code
_entity_poly.pdbx_strand_id
1 'polypeptide(L)'
;MIRLINLIITITFLSCQANNTSRNILPTKLNVLFIISDDLNCDLGVYENDVVKSPNINMLANKGVQFNNAHCQYPHCGPSRSSLMTGMYSDQTKINQNNIYLRSTVPDVVTLAQRFKQQGYQTVRIGKIFHLDNPGTIGTSGIDDIFSWTQTINPYGIDKLNEYLIESLVPRRYGGTLSW
;
A
#
# COMPACT_ATOMS: atom_id res chain seq x y z
N MET A 1 64.33 14.93 -65.81
CA MET A 1 64.42 14.85 -64.33
C MET A 1 63.26 15.62 -63.76
N ILE A 2 62.34 14.97 -63.03
CA ILE A 2 61.51 15.47 -61.91
C ILE A 2 60.51 14.33 -61.64
N ARG A 3 60.71 13.60 -60.54
CA ARG A 3 59.80 12.56 -60.04
C ARG A 3 58.79 13.24 -59.10
N LEU A 4 57.50 13.19 -59.42
CA LEU A 4 56.45 13.48 -58.44
C LEU A 4 56.21 12.22 -57.59
N ILE A 5 56.44 12.34 -56.30
CA ILE A 5 56.14 11.32 -55.29
C ILE A 5 54.76 11.62 -54.73
N ASN A 6 53.80 10.73 -54.97
CA ASN A 6 52.47 10.78 -54.35
C ASN A 6 52.58 10.25 -52.91
N LEU A 7 52.40 11.14 -51.93
CA LEU A 7 52.35 10.80 -50.51
C LEU A 7 50.90 10.44 -50.15
N ILE A 8 50.62 9.14 -50.03
CA ILE A 8 49.32 8.62 -49.55
C ILE A 8 49.34 8.70 -48.02
N ILE A 9 48.55 9.62 -47.45
CA ILE A 9 48.32 9.73 -46.01
C ILE A 9 47.18 8.78 -45.66
N THR A 10 47.51 7.58 -45.18
CA THR A 10 46.54 6.62 -44.64
C THR A 10 46.19 7.05 -43.21
N ILE A 11 45.04 7.71 -43.03
CA ILE A 11 44.48 8.02 -41.72
C ILE A 11 43.92 6.71 -41.13
N THR A 12 44.68 6.07 -40.25
CA THR A 12 44.17 4.98 -39.41
C THR A 12 43.30 5.58 -38.31
N PHE A 13 41.97 5.51 -38.49
CA PHE A 13 41.03 5.70 -37.40
C PHE A 13 41.24 4.57 -36.38
N LEU A 14 42.01 4.83 -35.32
CA LEU A 14 42.02 4.01 -34.11
C LEU A 14 40.62 4.15 -33.47
N SER A 15 39.73 3.23 -33.81
CA SER A 15 38.46 3.05 -33.12
C SER A 15 38.78 2.58 -31.70
N CYS A 16 38.73 3.52 -30.77
CA CYS A 16 38.84 3.23 -29.35
C CYS A 16 37.53 2.53 -28.92
N GLN A 17 37.46 1.21 -29.07
CA GLN A 17 36.43 0.40 -28.42
C GLN A 17 36.73 0.38 -26.92
N ALA A 18 36.27 1.43 -26.23
CA ALA A 18 36.08 1.37 -24.80
C ALA A 18 34.99 0.32 -24.54
N ASN A 19 35.41 -0.92 -24.28
CA ASN A 19 34.57 -1.97 -23.70
C ASN A 19 34.25 -1.59 -22.24
N ASN A 20 33.48 -0.52 -22.07
CA ASN A 20 32.78 -0.24 -20.83
C ASN A 20 31.58 -1.18 -20.77
N THR A 21 31.83 -2.46 -20.53
CA THR A 21 30.83 -3.36 -19.96
C THR A 21 30.59 -2.94 -18.52
N SER A 22 29.95 -1.78 -18.35
CA SER A 22 29.13 -1.50 -17.18
C SER A 22 28.11 -2.64 -17.13
N ARG A 23 28.31 -3.58 -16.21
CA ARG A 23 27.20 -4.45 -15.80
C ARG A 23 26.18 -3.51 -15.19
N ASN A 24 25.17 -3.13 -15.97
CA ASN A 24 23.91 -2.62 -15.45
C ASN A 24 23.30 -3.74 -14.61
N ILE A 25 23.75 -3.86 -13.36
CA ILE A 25 23.01 -4.58 -12.34
C ILE A 25 21.79 -3.70 -12.14
N LEU A 26 20.72 -3.99 -12.88
CA LEU A 26 19.42 -3.40 -12.62
C LEU A 26 19.16 -3.62 -11.11
N PRO A 27 18.86 -2.56 -10.34
CA PRO A 27 18.60 -2.70 -8.93
C PRO A 27 17.56 -3.81 -8.73
N THR A 28 17.87 -4.78 -7.88
CA THR A 28 16.92 -5.84 -7.56
C THR A 28 15.67 -5.20 -6.97
N LYS A 29 14.52 -5.47 -7.60
CA LYS A 29 13.24 -4.96 -7.13
C LYS A 29 12.99 -5.46 -5.70
N LEU A 30 12.82 -4.54 -4.76
CA LEU A 30 12.48 -4.88 -3.37
C LEU A 30 11.01 -5.27 -3.28
N ASN A 31 10.71 -6.21 -2.38
CA ASN A 31 9.34 -6.52 -1.98
C ASN A 31 8.83 -5.47 -0.99
N VAL A 32 7.51 -5.26 -0.97
CA VAL A 32 6.85 -4.35 -0.03
C VAL A 32 5.83 -5.14 0.77
N LEU A 33 5.99 -5.17 2.10
CA LEU A 33 4.99 -5.66 3.04
C LEU A 33 4.29 -4.45 3.65
N PHE A 34 3.05 -4.21 3.24
CA PHE A 34 2.22 -3.14 3.78
C PHE A 34 1.29 -3.68 4.86
N ILE A 35 1.42 -3.17 6.08
CA ILE A 35 0.64 -3.57 7.25
C ILE A 35 -0.20 -2.38 7.69
N ILE A 36 -1.50 -2.59 7.87
CA ILE A 36 -2.44 -1.58 8.37
C ILE A 36 -3.29 -2.20 9.48
N SER A 37 -3.47 -1.46 10.59
CA SER A 37 -4.38 -1.82 11.67
C SER A 37 -5.60 -0.91 11.61
N ASP A 38 -6.79 -1.46 11.88
CA ASP A 38 -8.02 -0.68 12.01
C ASP A 38 -8.07 -0.06 13.41
N ASP A 39 -8.48 1.21 13.49
CA ASP A 39 -8.68 2.01 14.72
C ASP A 39 -7.52 2.06 15.73
N LEU A 40 -6.32 1.62 15.34
CA LEU A 40 -5.12 1.71 16.18
C LEU A 40 -4.64 3.16 16.29
N ASN A 41 -4.55 3.67 17.50
CA ASN A 41 -3.97 4.96 17.82
C ASN A 41 -2.47 4.81 18.20
N CYS A 42 -1.84 5.93 18.60
CA CYS A 42 -0.43 5.93 19.03
C CYS A 42 -0.26 5.50 20.51
N ASP A 43 -1.22 4.79 21.10
CA ASP A 43 -1.13 4.34 22.50
C ASP A 43 -0.32 3.04 22.59
N LEU A 44 0.97 3.12 22.24
CA LEU A 44 1.90 1.99 22.12
C LEU A 44 3.21 2.28 22.82
N GLY A 45 3.96 1.24 23.19
CA GLY A 45 5.24 1.40 23.88
C GLY A 45 6.29 2.19 23.08
N VAL A 46 6.23 2.16 21.74
CA VAL A 46 7.09 2.99 20.87
C VAL A 46 6.77 4.49 20.94
N TYR A 47 5.59 4.84 21.43
CA TYR A 47 5.12 6.20 21.65
C TYR A 47 4.99 6.48 23.16
N GLU A 48 5.87 5.86 23.97
CA GLU A 48 6.02 6.15 25.40
C GLU A 48 4.82 5.73 26.29
N ASN A 49 4.00 4.77 25.84
CA ASN A 49 3.02 4.12 26.71
C ASN A 49 3.62 2.89 27.41
N ASP A 50 3.88 3.02 28.72
CA ASP A 50 4.45 1.95 29.56
C ASP A 50 3.45 0.86 29.99
N VAL A 51 2.14 1.08 29.80
CA VAL A 51 1.07 0.11 30.11
C VAL A 51 0.87 -0.89 28.97
N VAL A 52 0.94 -0.41 27.72
CA VAL A 52 0.67 -1.22 26.53
C VAL A 52 1.89 -2.05 26.12
N LYS A 53 1.74 -3.37 26.17
CA LYS A 53 2.80 -4.32 25.80
C LYS A 53 2.81 -4.60 24.29
N SER A 54 3.65 -3.89 23.54
CA SER A 54 3.77 -4.01 22.08
C SER A 54 5.17 -4.44 21.57
N PRO A 55 5.82 -5.49 22.12
CA PRO A 55 7.25 -5.76 21.90
C PRO A 55 7.62 -5.98 20.42
N ASN A 56 6.73 -6.56 19.60
CA ASN A 56 6.99 -6.78 18.17
C ASN A 56 6.95 -5.48 17.36
N ILE A 57 6.05 -4.55 17.70
CA ILE A 57 6.00 -3.21 17.09
C ILE A 57 7.23 -2.42 17.51
N ASN A 58 7.63 -2.52 18.79
CA ASN A 58 8.85 -1.90 19.30
C ASN A 58 10.10 -2.39 18.53
N MET A 59 10.20 -3.70 18.28
CA MET A 59 11.28 -4.26 17.47
C MET A 59 11.26 -3.73 16.03
N LEU A 60 10.07 -3.57 15.42
CA LEU A 60 9.95 -3.05 14.07
C LEU A 60 10.41 -1.58 13.99
N ALA A 61 9.98 -0.74 14.94
CA ALA A 61 10.38 0.67 15.00
C ALA A 61 11.90 0.83 15.19
N ASN A 62 12.52 0.02 16.06
CA ASN A 62 13.97 0.02 16.29
C ASN A 62 14.81 -0.36 15.06
N LYS A 63 14.20 -1.02 14.06
CA LYS A 63 14.86 -1.42 12.80
C LYS A 63 14.44 -0.54 11.62
N GLY A 64 13.63 0.48 11.85
CA GLY A 64 13.05 1.31 10.81
C GLY A 64 13.07 2.79 11.17
N VAL A 65 12.13 3.53 10.58
CA VAL A 65 11.91 4.94 10.86
C VAL A 65 10.52 5.09 11.46
N GLN A 66 10.46 5.69 12.64
CA GLN A 66 9.22 6.05 13.31
C GLN A 66 8.85 7.50 13.02
N PHE A 67 7.58 7.75 12.69
CA PHE A 67 7.05 9.09 12.47
C PHE A 67 6.20 9.51 13.66
N ASN A 68 6.65 10.50 14.43
CA ASN A 68 5.92 11.00 15.61
C ASN A 68 4.78 11.97 15.27
N ASN A 69 4.59 12.29 13.99
CA ASN A 69 3.59 13.26 13.53
C ASN A 69 2.97 12.83 12.19
N ALA A 70 2.36 11.65 12.16
CA ALA A 70 1.64 11.12 11.00
C ALA A 70 0.13 11.22 11.23
N HIS A 71 -0.60 11.80 10.25
CA HIS A 71 -2.04 12.04 10.34
C HIS A 71 -2.78 11.42 9.16
N CYS A 72 -3.97 10.87 9.43
CA CYS A 72 -4.90 10.48 8.39
C CYS A 72 -5.62 11.72 7.82
N GLN A 73 -6.11 11.63 6.58
CA GLN A 73 -6.80 12.75 5.94
C GLN A 73 -8.26 12.89 6.40
N TYR A 74 -8.83 11.84 6.99
CA TYR A 74 -10.20 11.81 7.47
C TYR A 74 -10.35 10.76 8.58
N PRO A 75 -10.94 11.07 9.75
CA PRO A 75 -11.03 10.15 10.89
C PRO A 75 -12.19 9.14 10.72
N HIS A 76 -12.23 8.43 9.58
CA HIS A 76 -13.24 7.41 9.28
C HIS A 76 -12.66 6.40 8.27
N CYS A 77 -12.95 5.10 8.47
CA CYS A 77 -12.36 3.99 7.73
C CYS A 77 -12.33 4.18 6.20
N GLY A 78 -13.50 4.25 5.56
CA GLY A 78 -13.63 4.37 4.09
C GLY A 78 -12.93 5.60 3.51
N PRO A 79 -13.23 6.81 4.00
CA PRO A 79 -12.58 8.04 3.56
C PRO A 79 -11.04 8.00 3.70
N SER A 80 -10.54 7.56 4.86
CA SER A 80 -9.10 7.46 5.15
C SER A 80 -8.40 6.47 4.23
N ARG A 81 -8.95 5.26 4.11
CA ARG A 81 -8.38 4.17 3.31
C ARG A 81 -8.39 4.50 1.82
N SER A 82 -9.48 5.08 1.31
CA SER A 82 -9.52 5.53 -0.09
C SER A 82 -8.54 6.66 -0.36
N SER A 83 -8.39 7.62 0.58
CA SER A 83 -7.38 8.68 0.47
C SER A 83 -5.97 8.09 0.39
N LEU A 84 -5.61 7.21 1.33
CA LEU A 84 -4.31 6.55 1.38
C LEU A 84 -4.01 5.74 0.11
N MET A 85 -4.98 4.94 -0.35
CA MET A 85 -4.78 4.04 -1.49
C MET A 85 -4.74 4.77 -2.83
N THR A 86 -5.17 6.03 -2.91
CA THR A 86 -5.18 6.80 -4.16
C THR A 86 -4.17 7.95 -4.16
N GLY A 87 -3.69 8.36 -2.98
CA GLY A 87 -2.88 9.57 -2.82
C GLY A 87 -3.69 10.87 -3.00
N MET A 88 -5.02 10.79 -2.97
CA MET A 88 -5.93 11.92 -3.15
C MET A 88 -6.58 12.30 -1.83
N TYR A 89 -6.77 13.59 -1.56
CA TYR A 89 -7.53 14.03 -0.39
C TYR A 89 -8.99 13.55 -0.44
N SER A 90 -9.65 13.40 0.72
CA SER A 90 -11.05 12.97 0.79
C SER A 90 -12.00 13.87 0.01
N ASP A 91 -11.71 15.17 -0.07
CA ASP A 91 -12.46 16.11 -0.91
C ASP A 91 -12.26 15.89 -2.41
N GLN A 92 -11.16 15.26 -2.83
CA GLN A 92 -10.93 14.89 -4.23
C GLN A 92 -11.56 13.53 -4.54
N THR A 93 -11.50 12.56 -3.61
CA THR A 93 -12.15 11.26 -3.79
C THR A 93 -13.67 11.33 -3.65
N LYS A 94 -14.20 12.36 -2.99
CA LYS A 94 -15.63 12.54 -2.64
C LYS A 94 -16.20 11.40 -1.77
N ILE A 95 -15.33 10.62 -1.14
CA ILE A 95 -15.71 9.55 -0.22
C ILE A 95 -15.63 10.12 1.19
N ASN A 96 -16.79 10.44 1.77
CA ASN A 96 -16.94 11.06 3.09
C ASN A 96 -17.62 10.14 4.12
N GLN A 97 -17.99 8.93 3.72
CA GLN A 97 -18.58 7.91 4.57
C GLN A 97 -18.10 6.52 4.13
N ASN A 98 -18.32 5.52 4.99
CA ASN A 98 -18.08 4.13 4.66
C ASN A 98 -19.04 3.65 3.55
N ASN A 99 -18.70 2.50 2.94
CA ASN A 99 -19.55 1.80 1.98
C ASN A 99 -19.84 2.57 0.67
N ILE A 100 -18.92 3.46 0.26
CA ILE A 100 -18.90 4.04 -1.09
C ILE A 100 -17.82 3.34 -1.91
N TYR A 101 -18.19 2.81 -3.08
CA TYR A 101 -17.25 2.21 -4.02
C TYR A 101 -16.32 3.28 -4.62
N LEU A 102 -15.01 3.07 -4.54
CA LEU A 102 -14.01 4.03 -5.02
C LEU A 102 -14.26 4.51 -6.45
N ARG A 103 -14.52 3.57 -7.37
CA ARG A 103 -14.69 3.88 -8.79
C ARG A 103 -16.06 4.44 -9.15
N SER A 104 -16.99 4.52 -8.19
CA SER A 104 -18.23 5.27 -8.40
C SER A 104 -18.01 6.79 -8.35
N THR A 105 -16.96 7.25 -7.65
CA THR A 105 -16.62 8.66 -7.52
C THR A 105 -15.36 9.05 -8.30
N VAL A 106 -14.40 8.13 -8.46
CA VAL A 106 -13.18 8.35 -9.24
C VAL A 106 -12.93 7.16 -10.20
N PRO A 107 -13.64 7.08 -11.34
CA PRO A 107 -13.65 5.88 -12.19
C PRO A 107 -12.26 5.43 -12.68
N ASP A 108 -11.44 6.39 -13.11
CA ASP A 108 -10.15 6.14 -13.76
C ASP A 108 -8.96 6.18 -12.80
N VAL A 109 -9.20 6.12 -11.50
CA VAL A 109 -8.12 6.20 -10.51
C VAL A 109 -7.16 5.02 -10.63
N VAL A 110 -5.86 5.30 -10.46
CA VAL A 110 -4.82 4.29 -10.28
C VAL A 110 -4.47 4.25 -8.80
N THR A 111 -4.79 3.15 -8.14
CA THR A 111 -4.46 2.97 -6.71
C THR A 111 -2.97 2.65 -6.53
N LEU A 112 -2.47 2.78 -5.30
CA LEU A 112 -1.13 2.38 -4.90
C LEU A 112 -0.84 0.94 -5.33
N ALA A 113 -1.72 0.00 -4.98
CA ALA A 113 -1.57 -1.39 -5.35
C ALA A 113 -1.67 -1.61 -6.86
N GLN A 114 -2.62 -0.97 -7.55
CA GLN A 114 -2.71 -1.05 -9.01
C GLN A 114 -1.42 -0.55 -9.68
N ARG A 115 -0.78 0.50 -9.15
CA ARG A 115 0.51 0.98 -9.64
C ARG A 115 1.61 -0.08 -9.49
N PHE A 116 1.70 -0.76 -8.35
CA PHE A 116 2.64 -1.87 -8.16
C PHE A 116 2.38 -3.00 -9.16
N LYS A 117 1.11 -3.39 -9.35
CA LYS A 117 0.70 -4.42 -10.32
C LYS A 117 1.11 -4.06 -11.76
N GLN A 118 0.90 -2.80 -12.17
CA GLN A 118 1.34 -2.29 -13.48
C GLN A 118 2.87 -2.33 -13.65
N GLN A 119 3.65 -2.28 -12.56
CA GLN A 119 5.12 -2.40 -12.58
C GLN A 119 5.63 -3.84 -12.45
N GLY A 120 4.74 -4.83 -12.60
CA GLY A 120 5.06 -6.25 -12.62
C GLY A 120 5.18 -6.89 -11.23
N TYR A 121 4.70 -6.23 -10.18
CA TYR A 121 4.59 -6.85 -8.85
C TYR A 121 3.35 -7.73 -8.76
N GLN A 122 3.45 -8.83 -8.01
CA GLN A 122 2.26 -9.47 -7.47
C GLN A 122 1.73 -8.64 -6.31
N THR A 123 0.44 -8.31 -6.36
CA THR A 123 -0.23 -7.53 -5.31
C THR A 123 -1.24 -8.41 -4.62
N VAL A 124 -0.95 -8.76 -3.37
CA VAL A 124 -1.78 -9.67 -2.59
C VAL A 124 -2.44 -8.90 -1.45
N ARG A 125 -3.75 -8.99 -1.35
CA ARG A 125 -4.53 -8.34 -0.29
C ARG A 125 -5.06 -9.39 0.68
N ILE A 126 -4.73 -9.22 1.95
CA ILE A 126 -5.18 -10.10 3.03
C ILE A 126 -5.91 -9.24 4.06
N GLY A 127 -7.19 -9.53 4.31
CA GLY A 127 -8.00 -8.78 5.27
C GLY A 127 -8.41 -7.39 4.77
N LYS A 128 -8.56 -6.44 5.71
CA LYS A 128 -9.15 -5.11 5.48
C LYS A 128 -8.10 -4.08 5.05
N ILE A 129 -8.02 -3.81 3.74
CA ILE A 129 -7.21 -2.70 3.17
C ILE A 129 -8.12 -1.55 2.74
N PHE A 130 -9.02 -1.78 1.78
CA PHE A 130 -10.21 -0.93 1.61
C PHE A 130 -11.21 -1.22 2.73
N HIS A 131 -12.22 -0.36 2.87
CA HIS A 131 -13.19 -0.50 3.95
C HIS A 131 -13.97 -1.81 3.87
N LEU A 132 -14.06 -2.49 5.01
CA LEU A 132 -14.95 -3.61 5.26
C LEU A 132 -15.63 -3.33 6.60
N ASP A 133 -16.94 -3.52 6.66
CA ASP A 133 -17.66 -3.58 7.93
C ASP A 133 -17.24 -4.82 8.70
N ASN A 134 -16.99 -4.67 10.00
CA ASN A 134 -16.67 -5.76 10.92
C ASN A 134 -17.76 -5.82 12.02
N PRO A 135 -18.45 -6.95 12.23
CA PRO A 135 -18.37 -8.24 11.52
C PRO A 135 -19.11 -8.31 10.18
N GLY A 136 -19.79 -7.23 9.76
CA GLY A 136 -20.75 -7.28 8.64
C GLY A 136 -20.21 -7.94 7.36
N THR A 137 -19.09 -7.45 6.83
CA THR A 137 -18.51 -7.88 5.54
C THR A 137 -17.12 -8.51 5.64
N ILE A 138 -16.52 -8.58 6.82
CA ILE A 138 -15.26 -9.31 7.03
C ILE A 138 -15.43 -10.77 6.59
N GLY A 139 -14.40 -11.37 5.99
CA GLY A 139 -14.51 -12.68 5.32
C GLY A 139 -15.05 -12.65 3.90
N THR A 140 -15.48 -11.50 3.40
CA THR A 140 -15.90 -11.30 1.99
C THR A 140 -15.00 -10.27 1.30
N SER A 141 -15.25 -10.02 0.01
CA SER A 141 -14.60 -8.93 -0.72
C SER A 141 -15.28 -7.56 -0.52
N GLY A 142 -16.45 -7.49 0.14
CA GLY A 142 -17.15 -6.25 0.45
C GLY A 142 -17.17 -5.21 -0.70
N ILE A 143 -16.77 -3.97 -0.38
CA ILE A 143 -16.65 -2.85 -1.33
C ILE A 143 -15.21 -2.61 -1.83
N ASP A 144 -14.40 -3.67 -1.90
CA ASP A 144 -13.00 -3.61 -2.32
C ASP A 144 -12.82 -3.19 -3.79
N ASP A 145 -11.62 -2.73 -4.15
CA ASP A 145 -11.26 -2.39 -5.53
C ASP A 145 -10.57 -3.57 -6.23
N ILE A 146 -11.33 -4.35 -7.00
CA ILE A 146 -10.84 -5.56 -7.68
C ILE A 146 -9.64 -5.31 -8.62
N PHE A 147 -9.50 -4.09 -9.14
CA PHE A 147 -8.42 -3.73 -10.06
C PHE A 147 -7.07 -3.57 -9.35
N SER A 148 -7.10 -3.34 -8.04
CA SER A 148 -5.90 -3.15 -7.20
C SER A 148 -5.08 -4.41 -7.02
N TRP A 149 -5.69 -5.61 -7.11
CA TRP A 149 -5.10 -6.83 -6.59
C TRP A 149 -4.83 -7.88 -7.68
N THR A 150 -3.76 -8.65 -7.51
CA THR A 150 -3.51 -9.91 -8.22
C THR A 150 -4.22 -11.07 -7.52
N GLN A 151 -4.19 -11.07 -6.18
CA GLN A 151 -4.84 -12.09 -5.36
C GLN A 151 -5.46 -11.45 -4.12
N THR A 152 -6.56 -12.03 -3.68
CA THR A 152 -7.34 -11.58 -2.53
C THR A 152 -7.57 -12.76 -1.59
N ILE A 153 -7.28 -12.57 -0.30
CA ILE A 153 -7.60 -13.52 0.77
C ILE A 153 -8.49 -12.79 1.76
N ASN A 154 -9.67 -13.37 2.04
CA ASN A 154 -10.67 -12.80 2.92
C ASN A 154 -10.74 -13.62 4.22
N PRO A 155 -9.81 -13.42 5.17
CA PRO A 155 -9.93 -14.05 6.48
C PRO A 155 -11.17 -13.49 7.19
N TYR A 156 -11.81 -14.34 7.97
CA TYR A 156 -12.75 -13.90 9.01
C TYR A 156 -12.33 -14.50 10.34
N GLY A 157 -12.50 -13.71 11.40
CA GLY A 157 -12.05 -14.05 12.74
C GLY A 157 -13.20 -14.31 13.71
N ILE A 158 -12.89 -14.18 15.00
CA ILE A 158 -13.84 -14.36 16.09
C ILE A 158 -15.08 -13.46 15.95
N ASP A 159 -14.89 -12.23 15.45
CA ASP A 159 -15.98 -11.27 15.23
C ASP A 159 -17.08 -11.83 14.34
N LYS A 160 -16.70 -12.66 13.35
CA LYS A 160 -17.65 -13.31 12.44
C LYS A 160 -18.17 -14.62 13.00
N LEU A 161 -17.30 -15.43 13.61
CA LEU A 161 -17.68 -16.72 14.21
C LEU A 161 -18.71 -16.54 15.32
N ASN A 162 -18.55 -15.48 16.12
CA ASN A 162 -19.37 -15.15 17.27
C ASN A 162 -20.30 -13.97 16.98
N GLU A 163 -20.57 -13.65 15.71
CA GLU A 163 -21.44 -12.51 15.34
C GLU A 163 -22.82 -12.58 16.02
N TYR A 164 -23.32 -13.79 16.26
CA TYR A 164 -24.59 -14.04 16.94
C TYR A 164 -24.57 -13.73 18.45
N LEU A 165 -23.40 -13.59 19.07
CA LEU A 165 -23.24 -13.20 20.48
C LEU A 165 -23.23 -11.67 20.65
N ILE A 166 -23.17 -10.92 19.55
CA ILE A 166 -23.04 -9.46 19.61
C ILE A 166 -24.39 -8.81 19.88
N GLU A 167 -24.48 -8.19 21.05
CA GLU A 167 -25.58 -7.28 21.40
C GLU A 167 -25.24 -5.86 20.96
N SER A 168 -26.13 -5.22 20.21
CA SER A 168 -25.94 -3.87 19.67
C SER A 168 -27.11 -2.97 20.06
N LEU A 169 -26.85 -1.69 20.31
CA LEU A 169 -27.89 -0.70 20.66
C LEU A 169 -28.99 -0.61 19.59
N VAL A 170 -28.59 -0.75 18.32
CA VAL A 170 -29.51 -0.87 17.19
C VAL A 170 -29.21 -2.22 16.53
N PRO A 171 -30.20 -3.12 16.41
CA PRO A 171 -29.98 -4.45 15.85
C PRO A 171 -29.23 -4.39 14.50
N ARG A 172 -28.15 -5.17 14.40
CA ARG A 172 -27.28 -5.26 13.21
C ARG A 172 -26.55 -3.96 12.83
N ARG A 173 -26.40 -3.01 13.76
CA ARG A 173 -25.46 -1.90 13.65
C ARG A 173 -24.33 -2.07 14.66
N TYR A 174 -23.14 -2.36 14.14
CA TYR A 174 -21.95 -2.70 14.92
C TYR A 174 -20.99 -1.51 15.13
N GLY A 175 -21.47 -0.28 14.90
CA GLY A 175 -20.66 0.92 15.05
C GLY A 175 -20.29 1.16 16.51
N GLY A 176 -19.03 0.93 16.86
CA GLY A 176 -18.49 1.15 18.21
C GLY A 176 -18.90 0.10 19.24
N THR A 177 -19.05 -1.17 18.85
CA THR A 177 -19.31 -2.25 19.83
C THR A 177 -18.08 -2.50 20.69
N LEU A 178 -18.23 -2.36 22.02
CA LEU A 178 -17.14 -2.29 23.00
C LEU A 178 -16.61 -3.64 23.50
N SER A 179 -17.21 -4.78 23.17
CA SER A 179 -16.72 -6.09 23.62
C SER A 179 -17.49 -7.26 23.01
N TRP A 180 -16.81 -8.41 22.92
CA TRP A 180 -17.37 -9.76 23.10
C TRP A 180 -17.06 -10.25 24.52
#